data_AF-A0A2Z4UAL3-F1
#
_entry.id   AF-A0A2Z4UAL3-F1
#
_cell.length_a   1.000
_cell.length_b   1.000
_cell.length_c   1.000
_cell.angle_alpha   90.00
_cell.angle_beta   90.00
_cell.angle_gamma   90.00
#
_symmetry.space_group_name_H-M   'P 1'
#
loop_
_entity.id
_entity.type
_entity.pdbx_description
1 polymer ?
#
loop_
_entity_poly.entity_id
_entity_poly.type
_entity_poly.pdbx_seq_one_letter_code
_entity_poly.pdbx_strand_id
1 'polypeptide(L)'
;MCFLMLLLMLIYLISYIFFKQKLYATSYETKKNQNVYFGDLYEQLLKIKFIKIYSIMDWFNQTIQKTFDQLLKVTMKFQVIQYIYSGLDTAIMFIGQLGVFIIGGNMVIKGRISIGEFTIINTYFNMGITAVRYFFGLGKKKQETLVAYDRLNRIMEQEEEHFGEMLSDTISEVRLHKLGFSINNKIILKDIECKFDKGNSYAISWKKWYRKDDSM
;
A
#
# COMPACT_ATOMS: atom_id res chain seq x y z
N MET A 1 11.01 21.83 34.73
CA MET A 1 9.93 21.33 33.85
C MET A 1 10.25 21.46 32.37
N CYS A 2 10.65 22.63 31.84
CA CYS A 2 11.01 22.78 30.42
C CYS A 2 12.11 21.82 29.93
N PHE A 3 13.14 21.58 30.74
CA PHE A 3 14.19 20.60 30.43
C PHE A 3 13.64 19.16 30.29
N LEU A 4 12.65 18.80 31.12
CA LEU A 4 12.00 17.48 31.08
C LEU A 4 11.14 17.32 29.83
N MET A 5 10.45 18.38 29.41
CA MET A 5 9.72 18.41 28.13
C MET A 5 10.66 18.29 26.92
N LEU A 6 11.79 19.01 26.92
CA LEU A 6 12.81 18.91 25.86
C LEU A 6 13.40 17.49 25.76
N LEU A 7 13.71 16.87 26.90
CA LEU A 7 14.20 15.49 26.96
C LEU A 7 13.19 14.50 26.36
N LEU A 8 11.91 14.62 26.75
CA LEU A 8 10.83 13.79 26.22
C LEU A 8 10.64 13.98 24.72
N MET A 9 10.76 15.21 24.21
CA MET A 9 10.73 15.50 22.78
C MET A 9 11.84 14.79 22.02
N LEU A 10 13.08 14.81 22.54
CA LEU A 10 14.21 14.11 21.94
C LEU A 10 13.98 12.59 21.89
N ILE A 11 13.48 12.02 22.99
CA ILE A 11 13.17 10.58 23.07
C ILE A 11 12.10 10.20 22.04
N TYR A 12 11.06 11.02 21.87
CA TYR A 12 10.03 10.82 20.85
C TYR A 12 10.59 10.86 19.42
N LEU A 13 11.51 11.80 19.14
CA LEU A 13 12.17 11.92 17.84
C LEU A 13 12.98 10.67 17.49
N ILE A 14 13.75 10.16 18.45
CA ILE A 14 14.56 8.95 18.28
C ILE A 14 13.67 7.73 18.06
N SER A 15 12.62 7.56 18.86
CA SER A 15 11.63 6.49 18.71
C SER A 15 10.99 6.50 17.31
N TYR A 16 10.62 7.67 16.82
CA TYR A 16 10.06 7.82 15.47
C TYR A 16 11.06 7.41 14.37
N ILE A 17 12.31 7.87 14.44
CA ILE A 17 13.32 7.56 13.42
C ILE A 17 13.58 6.05 13.35
N PHE A 18 13.58 5.36 14.49
CA PHE A 18 13.81 3.92 14.54
C PHE A 18 12.62 3.12 13.99
N PHE A 19 11.38 3.50 14.33
CA PHE A 19 10.19 2.75 13.93
C PHE A 19 9.66 3.08 12.53
N LYS A 20 9.94 4.27 11.97
CA LYS A 20 9.39 4.71 10.67
C LYS A 20 9.64 3.71 9.55
N GLN A 21 10.86 3.17 9.46
CA GLN A 21 11.27 2.29 8.34
C GLN A 21 10.59 0.92 8.45
N LYS A 22 10.53 0.37 9.68
CA LYS A 22 9.91 -0.93 9.95
C LYS A 22 8.40 -0.89 9.77
N LEU A 23 7.76 0.21 10.22
CA LEU A 23 6.33 0.47 10.01
C LEU A 23 5.99 0.64 8.53
N TYR A 24 6.81 1.38 7.79
CA TYR A 24 6.64 1.57 6.35
C TYR A 24 6.71 0.24 5.59
N ALA A 25 7.77 -0.54 5.79
CA ALA A 25 7.99 -1.80 5.06
C ALA A 25 6.86 -2.80 5.29
N THR A 26 6.42 -2.97 6.54
CA THR A 26 5.36 -3.92 6.88
C THR A 26 3.96 -3.43 6.48
N SER A 27 3.72 -2.12 6.50
CA SER A 27 2.49 -1.53 5.95
C SER A 27 2.39 -1.74 4.43
N TYR A 28 3.49 -1.54 3.71
CA TYR A 28 3.57 -1.76 2.28
C TYR A 28 3.32 -3.23 1.91
N GLU A 29 3.98 -4.16 2.61
CA GLU A 29 3.80 -5.60 2.40
C GLU A 29 2.34 -6.03 2.67
N THR A 30 1.71 -5.47 3.71
CA THR A 30 0.30 -5.72 4.03
C THR A 30 -0.62 -5.25 2.91
N LYS A 31 -0.45 -3.99 2.44
CA LYS A 31 -1.24 -3.45 1.32
C LYS A 31 -1.06 -4.26 0.03
N LYS A 32 0.16 -4.73 -0.25
CA LYS A 32 0.44 -5.58 -1.41
C LYS A 32 -0.35 -6.89 -1.36
N ASN A 33 -0.26 -7.64 -0.25
CA ASN A 33 -0.96 -8.92 -0.10
C ASN A 33 -2.49 -8.73 -0.01
N GLN A 34 -2.95 -7.59 0.50
CA GLN A 34 -4.36 -7.24 0.51
C GLN A 34 -4.90 -7.10 -0.91
N ASN A 35 -4.17 -6.41 -1.79
CA ASN A 35 -4.54 -6.28 -3.20
C ASN A 35 -4.58 -7.64 -3.92
N VAL A 36 -3.64 -8.54 -3.62
CA VAL A 36 -3.63 -9.90 -4.20
C VAL A 36 -4.88 -10.67 -3.77
N TYR A 37 -5.16 -10.73 -2.46
CA TYR A 37 -6.33 -11.41 -1.93
C TYR A 37 -7.64 -10.90 -2.53
N PHE A 38 -7.84 -9.58 -2.58
CA PHE A 38 -9.05 -9.00 -3.18
C PHE A 38 -9.11 -9.19 -4.70
N GLY A 39 -7.96 -9.25 -5.38
CA GLY A 39 -7.88 -9.61 -6.79
C GLY A 39 -8.41 -11.02 -7.06
N ASP A 40 -7.94 -12.01 -6.32
CA ASP A 40 -8.38 -13.41 -6.44
C ASP A 40 -9.87 -13.56 -6.12
N LEU A 41 -10.33 -12.87 -5.07
CA LEU A 41 -11.72 -12.90 -4.63
C LEU A 41 -12.65 -12.28 -5.68
N TYR A 42 -12.23 -11.16 -6.27
CA TYR A 42 -12.96 -10.52 -7.36
C TYR A 42 -13.01 -11.40 -8.62
N GLU A 43 -11.91 -12.09 -8.96
CA GLU A 43 -11.90 -13.05 -10.06
C GLU A 43 -12.91 -14.19 -9.83
N GLN A 44 -12.99 -14.71 -8.61
CA GLN A 44 -13.97 -15.74 -8.25
C GLN A 44 -15.41 -15.23 -8.41
N LEU A 45 -15.68 -14.00 -7.96
CA LEU A 45 -16.99 -13.37 -8.10
C LEU A 45 -17.39 -13.20 -9.56
N LEU A 46 -16.48 -12.72 -10.41
CA LEU A 46 -16.72 -12.59 -11.85
C LEU A 46 -16.97 -13.94 -12.53
N LYS A 47 -16.27 -15.00 -12.08
CA LYS A 47 -16.34 -16.33 -12.69
C LYS A 47 -17.31 -17.28 -11.98
N ILE A 48 -18.18 -16.80 -11.10
CA ILE A 48 -19.02 -17.66 -10.25
C ILE A 48 -19.88 -18.65 -11.04
N LYS A 49 -20.40 -18.25 -12.21
CA LYS A 49 -21.18 -19.14 -13.08
C LYS A 49 -20.32 -20.26 -13.68
N PHE A 50 -19.10 -19.93 -14.12
CA PHE A 50 -18.13 -20.90 -14.63
C PHE A 50 -17.74 -21.89 -13.54
N ILE A 51 -17.41 -21.40 -12.35
CA ILE A 51 -17.01 -22.23 -11.21
C ILE A 51 -18.11 -23.23 -10.85
N LYS A 52 -19.37 -22.80 -10.83
CA LYS A 52 -20.52 -23.66 -10.55
C LYS A 52 -20.78 -24.70 -11.65
N ILE A 53 -20.66 -24.34 -12.92
CA ILE A 53 -20.87 -25.27 -14.05
C ILE A 53 -19.83 -26.38 -14.05
N TYR A 54 -18.57 -26.05 -13.76
CA TYR A 54 -17.46 -27.00 -13.80
C TYR A 54 -17.17 -27.66 -12.44
N SER A 55 -17.92 -27.33 -11.39
CA SER A 55 -17.75 -27.85 -10.02
C SER A 55 -16.31 -27.72 -9.47
N ILE A 56 -15.58 -26.67 -9.87
CA ILE A 56 -14.17 -26.43 -9.50
C ILE A 56 -14.01 -25.52 -8.26
N MET A 57 -15.02 -25.51 -7.39
CA MET A 57 -15.09 -24.61 -6.23
C MET A 57 -13.93 -24.85 -5.25
N ASP A 58 -13.55 -26.11 -5.03
CA ASP A 58 -12.49 -26.47 -4.09
C ASP A 58 -11.12 -25.91 -4.49
N TRP A 59 -10.81 -25.92 -5.78
CA TRP A 59 -9.56 -25.37 -6.29
C TRP A 59 -9.50 -23.84 -6.10
N PHE A 60 -10.60 -23.13 -6.35
CA PHE A 60 -10.69 -21.69 -6.10
C PHE A 60 -10.62 -21.37 -4.61
N ASN A 61 -11.32 -22.13 -3.77
CA ASN A 61 -11.30 -21.95 -2.33
C ASN A 61 -9.89 -22.17 -1.75
N GLN A 62 -9.15 -23.18 -2.21
CA GLN A 62 -7.77 -23.40 -1.78
C GLN A 62 -6.84 -22.25 -2.20
N THR A 63 -7.03 -21.71 -3.41
CA THR A 63 -6.27 -20.55 -3.90
C THR A 63 -6.51 -19.32 -3.01
N ILE A 64 -7.78 -19.01 -2.72
CA ILE A 64 -8.16 -17.88 -1.86
C ILE A 64 -7.69 -18.08 -0.43
N GLN A 65 -7.80 -19.30 0.11
CA GLN A 65 -7.32 -19.62 1.46
C GLN A 65 -5.81 -19.37 1.56
N LYS A 66 -5.04 -19.77 0.55
CA LYS A 66 -3.60 -19.56 0.52
C LYS A 66 -3.23 -18.07 0.52
N THR A 67 -3.91 -17.24 -0.29
CA THR A 67 -3.64 -15.80 -0.32
C THR A 67 -4.16 -15.08 0.91
N PHE A 68 -5.24 -15.58 1.52
CA PHE A 68 -5.72 -15.16 2.83
C PHE A 68 -4.70 -15.44 3.94
N ASP A 69 -4.15 -16.67 4.03
CA ASP A 69 -3.19 -17.04 5.06
C ASP A 69 -1.91 -16.18 4.98
N GLN A 70 -1.47 -15.85 3.76
CA GLN A 70 -0.36 -14.92 3.54
C GLN A 70 -0.69 -13.50 4.01
N LEU A 71 -1.87 -12.98 3.66
CA LEU A 71 -2.34 -11.68 4.12
C LEU A 71 -2.42 -11.64 5.65
N LEU A 72 -2.98 -12.68 6.27
CA LEU A 72 -3.11 -12.80 7.71
C LEU A 72 -1.74 -12.78 8.40
N LYS A 73 -0.78 -13.57 7.89
CA LYS A 73 0.59 -13.60 8.42
C LYS A 73 1.28 -12.24 8.39
N VAL A 74 1.19 -11.52 7.27
CA VAL A 74 1.83 -10.20 7.13
C VAL A 74 1.11 -9.13 7.94
N THR A 75 -0.22 -9.17 7.98
CA THR A 75 -1.03 -8.27 8.81
C THR A 75 -0.72 -8.45 10.30
N MET A 76 -0.58 -9.70 10.76
CA MET A 76 -0.19 -9.99 12.15
C MET A 76 1.19 -9.41 12.48
N LYS A 77 2.19 -9.54 11.59
CA LYS A 77 3.49 -8.91 11.79
C LYS A 77 3.38 -7.39 11.90
N PHE A 78 2.60 -6.76 11.02
CA PHE A 78 2.35 -5.32 11.07
C PHE A 78 1.67 -4.90 12.38
N GLN A 79 0.66 -5.64 12.84
CA GLN A 79 -0.03 -5.39 14.10
C GLN A 79 0.90 -5.50 15.31
N VAL A 80 1.75 -6.54 15.37
CA VAL A 80 2.74 -6.67 16.45
C VAL A 80 3.67 -5.46 16.50
N ILE A 81 4.14 -4.96 15.35
CA ILE A 81 5.00 -3.77 15.31
C ILE A 81 4.22 -2.52 15.74
N GLN A 82 2.97 -2.35 15.33
CA GLN A 82 2.11 -1.24 15.78
C GLN A 82 1.88 -1.30 17.30
N TYR A 83 1.64 -2.49 17.87
CA TYR A 83 1.46 -2.65 19.31
C TYR A 83 2.73 -2.32 20.08
N ILE A 84 3.91 -2.76 19.62
CA ILE A 84 5.18 -2.39 20.24
C ILE A 84 5.38 -0.87 20.20
N TYR A 85 5.09 -0.24 19.06
CA TYR A 85 5.20 1.22 18.91
C TYR A 85 4.24 1.97 19.86
N SER A 86 2.98 1.54 19.94
CA SER A 86 1.97 2.09 20.84
C SER A 86 2.32 1.88 22.32
N GLY A 87 2.88 0.70 22.65
CA GLY A 87 3.38 0.40 23.99
C GLY A 87 4.52 1.32 24.40
N LEU A 88 5.47 1.58 23.50
CA LEU A 88 6.56 2.53 23.72
C LEU A 88 6.04 3.97 23.91
N ASP A 89 5.08 4.41 23.07
CA ASP A 89 4.42 5.71 23.24
C ASP A 89 3.81 5.83 24.65
N THR A 90 3.06 4.82 25.07
CA THR A 90 2.43 4.79 26.40
C THR A 90 3.45 4.77 27.53
N ALA A 91 4.54 4.02 27.39
CA ALA A 91 5.60 3.96 28.39
C ALA A 91 6.34 5.30 28.54
N ILE A 92 6.67 5.97 27.43
CA ILE A 92 7.30 7.30 27.45
C ILE A 92 6.41 8.30 28.20
N MET A 93 5.11 8.23 27.97
CA MET A 93 4.11 9.10 28.61
C MET A 93 4.02 8.85 30.11
N PHE A 94 3.98 7.58 30.50
CA PHE A 94 3.95 7.19 31.91
C PHE A 94 5.21 7.67 32.64
N ILE A 95 6.39 7.51 32.05
CA ILE A 95 7.66 8.01 32.60
C ILE A 95 7.65 9.54 32.69
N GLY A 96 7.15 10.23 31.65
CA GLY A 96 7.01 11.68 31.66
C GLY A 96 6.10 12.18 32.78
N GLN A 97 4.93 11.54 32.94
CA GLN A 97 3.97 11.85 33.99
C GLN A 97 4.53 11.58 35.39
N LEU A 98 5.23 10.45 35.58
CA LEU A 98 5.95 10.16 36.82
C LEU A 98 7.00 11.22 37.14
N GLY A 99 7.77 11.66 36.13
CA GLY A 99 8.76 12.72 36.30
C GLY A 99 8.14 14.03 36.78
N VAL A 100 6.97 14.40 36.24
CA VAL A 100 6.21 15.57 36.69
C VAL A 100 5.74 15.42 38.13
N PHE A 101 5.22 14.25 38.50
CA PHE A 101 4.78 13.97 39.88
C PHE A 101 5.95 14.01 40.88
N ILE A 102 7.10 13.43 40.56
CA ILE A 102 8.26 13.40 41.45
C ILE A 102 8.82 14.82 41.65
N ILE A 103 9.04 15.57 40.57
CA ILE A 103 9.63 16.92 40.65
C ILE A 103 8.62 17.91 41.21
N GLY A 104 7.40 17.94 40.64
CA GLY A 104 6.34 18.86 41.04
C GLY A 104 5.82 18.57 42.44
N GLY A 105 5.60 17.30 42.78
CA GLY A 105 5.19 16.88 44.12
C GLY A 105 6.23 17.23 45.19
N ASN A 106 7.52 17.02 44.92
CA ASN A 106 8.58 17.43 45.85
C ASN A 106 8.64 18.95 46.05
N MET A 107 8.32 19.75 45.03
CA MET A 107 8.24 21.22 45.16
C MET A 107 7.03 21.66 46.01
N VAL A 108 5.90 20.96 45.91
CA VAL A 108 4.72 21.19 46.76
C VAL A 108 5.03 20.85 48.21
N ILE A 109 5.64 19.69 48.47
CA ILE A 109 6.00 19.26 49.84
C ILE A 109 6.97 20.24 50.49
N LYS A 110 7.91 20.82 49.72
CA LYS A 110 8.85 21.84 50.19
C LYS A 110 8.24 23.25 50.31
N GLY A 111 6.95 23.41 50.03
CA GLY A 111 6.26 24.70 50.08
C GLY A 111 6.72 25.73 49.03
N ARG A 112 7.45 25.30 47.99
CA ARG A 112 7.95 26.21 46.94
C ARG A 112 6.88 26.59 45.92
N ILE A 113 5.88 25.72 45.75
CA ILE A 113 4.71 25.93 44.91
C ILE A 113 3.48 25.45 45.67
N SER A 114 2.34 26.10 45.44
CA SER A 114 1.04 25.70 45.93
C SER A 114 0.48 24.49 45.16
N ILE A 115 -0.54 23.85 45.73
CA ILE A 115 -1.27 22.76 45.07
C ILE A 115 -1.92 23.26 43.77
N GLY A 116 -2.45 24.49 43.74
CA GLY A 116 -3.03 25.08 42.53
C GLY A 116 -2.00 25.28 41.41
N GLU A 117 -0.81 25.78 41.74
CA GLU A 117 0.29 25.93 40.78
C GLU A 117 0.75 24.57 40.24
N PHE A 118 0.79 23.53 41.07
CA PHE A 118 1.07 22.17 40.61
C PHE A 118 0.00 21.65 39.63
N THR A 119 -1.28 21.89 39.90
CA THR A 119 -2.37 21.53 38.98
C THR A 119 -2.20 22.22 37.62
N ILE A 120 -1.89 23.53 37.62
CA ILE A 120 -1.65 24.30 36.41
C ILE A 120 -0.48 23.71 35.60
N ILE A 121 0.65 23.41 36.25
CA ILE A 121 1.81 22.79 35.61
C ILE A 121 1.44 21.44 34.98
N ASN A 122 0.68 20.61 35.70
CA ASN A 122 0.27 19.29 35.22
C ASN A 122 -0.66 19.39 33.99
N THR A 123 -1.60 20.34 33.99
CA THR A 123 -2.48 20.59 32.84
C THR A 123 -1.69 21.06 31.62
N TYR A 124 -0.79 22.04 31.78
CA TYR A 124 0.03 22.53 30.67
C TYR A 124 0.99 21.47 30.13
N PHE A 125 1.53 20.62 31.00
CA PHE A 125 2.39 19.51 30.58
C PHE A 125 1.63 18.52 29.71
N ASN A 126 0.43 18.11 30.13
CA ASN A 126 -0.43 17.22 29.34
C ASN A 126 -0.78 17.84 27.98
N MET A 127 -1.19 19.11 27.96
CA MET A 127 -1.47 19.83 26.71
C MET A 127 -0.25 19.85 25.77
N GLY A 128 0.93 20.13 26.31
CA GLY A 128 2.17 20.16 25.54
C GLY A 128 2.50 18.79 24.92
N ILE A 129 2.37 17.71 25.69
CA ILE A 129 2.64 16.38 25.12
C ILE A 129 1.59 15.98 24.07
N THR A 130 0.32 16.29 24.29
CA THR A 130 -0.73 16.03 23.29
C THR A 130 -0.42 16.74 21.97
N ALA A 131 0.03 17.99 22.02
CA ALA A 131 0.45 18.73 20.83
C ALA A 131 1.64 18.05 20.13
N VAL A 132 2.63 17.57 20.90
CA VAL A 132 3.77 16.81 20.36
C VAL A 132 3.28 15.55 19.63
N ARG A 133 2.46 14.72 20.28
CA ARG A 133 1.90 13.51 19.65
C ARG A 133 1.15 13.82 18.35
N TYR A 134 0.39 14.91 18.32
CA TYR A 134 -0.33 15.32 17.13
C TYR A 134 0.63 15.56 15.95
N PHE A 135 1.71 16.31 16.15
CA PHE A 135 2.72 16.53 15.10
C PHE A 135 3.43 15.24 14.68
N PHE A 136 3.71 14.33 15.61
CA PHE A 136 4.26 13.01 15.27
C PHE A 136 3.28 12.16 14.45
N GLY A 137 1.99 12.18 14.80
CA GLY A 137 0.93 11.51 14.05
C GLY A 137 0.80 12.04 12.62
N LEU A 138 0.96 13.37 12.43
CA LEU A 138 1.03 13.98 11.10
C LEU A 138 2.22 13.47 10.28
N GLY A 139 3.38 13.24 10.92
CA GLY A 139 4.54 12.63 10.27
C GLY A 139 4.23 11.26 9.67
N LYS A 140 3.53 10.40 10.41
CA LYS A 140 3.04 9.10 9.91
C LYS A 140 2.06 9.27 8.73
N LYS A 141 1.09 10.17 8.87
CA LYS A 141 0.07 10.43 7.82
C LYS A 141 0.71 10.98 6.53
N LYS A 142 1.76 11.79 6.65
CA LYS A 142 2.54 12.28 5.50
C LYS A 142 3.15 11.12 4.70
N GLN A 143 3.73 10.12 5.37
CA GLN A 143 4.30 8.94 4.68
C GLN A 143 3.23 8.14 3.95
N GLU A 144 2.07 7.93 4.57
CA GLU A 144 0.95 7.23 3.92
C GLU A 144 0.42 7.98 2.69
N THR A 145 0.39 9.32 2.78
CA THR A 145 -0.04 10.20 1.68
C THR A 145 0.97 10.19 0.53
N LEU A 146 2.27 10.22 0.81
CA LEU A 146 3.32 10.14 -0.21
C LEU A 146 3.23 8.86 -1.05
N VAL A 147 2.93 7.71 -0.43
CA VAL A 147 2.73 6.45 -1.17
C VAL A 147 1.53 6.51 -2.11
N ALA A 148 0.43 7.14 -1.67
CA ALA A 148 -0.74 7.34 -2.52
C ALA A 148 -0.42 8.31 -3.66
N TYR A 149 0.32 9.38 -3.37
CA TYR A 149 0.78 10.37 -4.34
C TYR A 149 1.66 9.73 -5.42
N ASP A 150 2.69 8.96 -5.05
CA ASP A 150 3.58 8.28 -6.00
C ASP A 150 2.81 7.36 -6.96
N ARG A 151 1.77 6.68 -6.46
CA ARG A 151 0.92 5.84 -7.31
C ARG A 151 0.12 6.65 -8.32
N LEU A 152 -0.47 7.78 -7.89
CA LEU A 152 -1.20 8.68 -8.78
C LEU A 152 -0.26 9.29 -9.81
N ASN A 153 0.93 9.70 -9.39
CA ASN A 153 1.91 10.32 -10.26
C ASN A 153 2.38 9.35 -11.35
N ARG A 154 2.61 8.07 -11.02
CA ARG A 154 2.92 7.03 -12.03
C ARG A 154 1.83 6.85 -13.09
N ILE A 155 0.56 7.00 -12.71
CA ILE A 155 -0.57 6.90 -13.65
C ILE A 155 -0.61 8.14 -14.54
N MET A 156 -0.35 9.32 -13.96
CA MET A 156 -0.34 10.60 -14.69
C MET A 156 0.86 10.75 -15.63
N GLU A 157 2.01 10.18 -15.28
CA GLU A 157 3.24 10.21 -16.08
C GLU A 157 3.27 9.14 -17.18
N GLN A 158 2.26 8.26 -17.23
CA GLN A 158 2.18 7.25 -18.27
C GLN A 158 1.90 7.91 -19.62
N GLU A 159 2.71 7.61 -20.63
CA GLU A 159 2.56 8.16 -21.98
C GLU A 159 1.15 7.87 -22.51
N GLU A 160 0.48 8.92 -23.01
CA GLU A 160 -0.81 8.77 -23.66
C GLU A 160 -0.66 7.98 -24.98
N GLU A 161 -1.65 7.17 -25.30
CA GLU A 161 -1.66 6.46 -26.58
C GLU A 161 -1.68 7.47 -27.73
N HIS A 162 -0.80 7.28 -28.71
CA HIS A 162 -0.78 8.12 -29.90
C HIS A 162 -2.03 7.84 -30.76
N PHE A 163 -2.97 8.77 -30.75
CA PHE A 163 -4.10 8.76 -31.68
C PHE A 163 -3.65 9.28 -33.05
N GLY A 164 -3.88 8.49 -34.09
CA GLY A 164 -3.72 8.94 -35.47
C GLY A 164 -4.85 9.90 -35.89
N GLU A 165 -4.68 10.52 -37.05
CA GLU A 165 -5.70 11.39 -37.63
C GLU A 165 -6.89 10.58 -38.17
N MET A 166 -8.10 11.14 -38.03
CA MET A 166 -9.31 10.52 -38.58
C MET A 166 -9.32 10.69 -40.10
N LEU A 167 -9.18 9.57 -40.83
CA LEU A 167 -9.28 9.56 -42.29
C LEU A 167 -10.73 9.82 -42.71
N SER A 168 -10.96 10.92 -43.46
CA SER A 168 -12.28 11.29 -43.99
C SER A 168 -12.69 10.50 -45.25
N ASP A 169 -11.79 9.69 -45.80
CA ASP A 169 -11.97 9.00 -47.07
C ASP A 169 -12.36 7.53 -46.92
N THR A 170 -12.94 6.97 -47.99
CA THR A 170 -13.35 5.57 -48.02
C THR A 170 -12.12 4.67 -48.16
N ILE A 171 -11.91 3.75 -47.21
CA ILE A 171 -10.79 2.79 -47.23
C ILE A 171 -10.95 1.82 -48.42
N SER A 172 -9.97 1.83 -49.33
CA SER A 172 -9.94 0.98 -50.52
C SER A 172 -9.10 -0.29 -50.36
N GLU A 173 -8.02 -0.22 -49.57
CA GLU A 173 -7.07 -1.30 -49.36
C GLU A 173 -6.52 -1.25 -47.91
N VAL A 174 -6.36 -2.39 -47.26
CA VAL A 174 -5.59 -2.56 -46.02
C VAL A 174 -4.44 -3.52 -46.29
N ARG A 175 -3.20 -3.09 -46.05
CA ARG A 175 -2.00 -3.89 -46.28
C ARG A 175 -1.18 -4.03 -45.01
N LEU A 176 -0.87 -5.26 -44.65
CA LEU A 176 0.10 -5.59 -43.62
C LEU A 176 1.43 -5.93 -44.30
N HIS A 177 2.49 -5.24 -43.89
CA HIS A 177 3.83 -5.48 -44.40
C HIS A 177 4.76 -5.83 -43.24
N LYS A 178 5.30 -7.05 -43.25
CA LYS A 178 6.21 -7.58 -42.24
C LYS A 178 5.77 -7.29 -40.81
N LEU A 179 4.49 -7.52 -40.51
CA LEU A 179 3.96 -7.27 -39.18
C LEU A 179 4.59 -8.27 -38.18
N GLY A 180 5.33 -7.72 -37.23
CA GLY A 180 5.81 -8.41 -36.04
C GLY A 180 5.03 -7.96 -34.82
N PHE A 181 4.60 -8.90 -33.97
CA PHE A 181 3.91 -8.57 -32.73
C PHE A 181 4.37 -9.48 -31.61
N SER A 182 4.69 -8.89 -30.46
CA SER A 182 5.16 -9.61 -29.29
C SER A 182 4.47 -9.12 -28.03
N ILE A 183 4.09 -10.05 -27.15
CA ILE A 183 3.62 -9.75 -25.79
C ILE A 183 4.62 -10.36 -24.81
N ASN A 184 5.10 -9.57 -23.84
CA ASN A 184 6.03 -10.01 -22.79
C ASN A 184 7.28 -10.72 -23.37
N ASN A 185 7.93 -10.12 -24.36
CA ASN A 185 9.09 -10.66 -25.09
C ASN A 185 8.85 -11.99 -25.84
N LYS A 186 7.60 -12.48 -25.91
CA LYS A 186 7.25 -13.63 -26.72
C LYS A 186 6.71 -13.16 -28.06
N ILE A 187 7.38 -13.53 -29.14
CA ILE A 187 6.95 -13.24 -30.51
C ILE A 187 5.70 -14.10 -30.80
N ILE A 188 4.59 -13.44 -31.10
CA ILE A 188 3.30 -14.05 -31.45
C ILE A 188 3.10 -14.05 -32.96
N LEU A 189 3.37 -12.92 -33.60
CA LEU A 189 3.32 -12.76 -35.05
C LEU A 189 4.72 -12.42 -35.53
N LYS A 190 5.17 -13.06 -36.60
CA LYS A 190 6.46 -12.82 -37.21
C LYS A 190 6.27 -12.68 -38.72
N ASP A 191 6.70 -11.54 -39.25
CA ASP A 191 6.77 -11.24 -40.68
C ASP A 191 5.46 -11.54 -41.44
N ILE A 192 4.31 -11.14 -40.88
CA ILE A 192 3.03 -11.32 -41.57
C ILE A 192 2.89 -10.28 -42.69
N GLU A 193 2.67 -10.78 -43.91
CA GLU A 193 2.35 -10.00 -45.09
C GLU A 193 0.98 -10.43 -45.63
N CYS A 194 0.05 -9.48 -45.74
CA CYS A 194 -1.24 -9.73 -46.39
C CYS A 194 -1.88 -8.43 -46.86
N LYS A 195 -2.79 -8.57 -47.81
CA LYS A 195 -3.49 -7.47 -48.46
C LYS A 195 -4.99 -7.78 -48.51
N PHE A 196 -5.79 -6.78 -48.14
CA PHE A 196 -7.24 -6.83 -48.13
C PHE A 196 -7.80 -5.70 -48.99
N ASP A 197 -8.58 -6.03 -49.99
CA ASP A 197 -9.20 -5.09 -50.93
C ASP A 197 -10.69 -4.88 -50.61
N LYS A 198 -11.18 -3.66 -50.87
CA LYS A 198 -12.59 -3.30 -50.68
C LYS A 198 -13.52 -4.19 -51.51
N GLY A 199 -14.62 -4.63 -50.89
CA GLY A 199 -15.67 -5.43 -51.53
C GLY A 199 -15.47 -6.95 -51.44
N ASN A 200 -14.35 -7.41 -50.88
CA ASN A 200 -14.07 -8.83 -50.69
C ASN A 200 -14.31 -9.26 -49.22
N SER A 201 -14.72 -10.51 -49.05
CA SER A 201 -14.84 -11.16 -47.74
C SER A 201 -13.66 -12.08 -47.49
N TYR A 202 -12.95 -11.87 -46.39
CA TYR A 202 -11.76 -12.65 -46.03
C TYR A 202 -12.01 -13.44 -44.75
N ALA A 203 -11.50 -14.67 -44.69
CA ALA A 203 -11.56 -15.52 -43.51
C ALA A 203 -10.15 -15.69 -42.92
N ILE A 204 -10.00 -15.32 -41.65
CA ILE A 204 -8.80 -15.64 -40.87
C ILE A 204 -9.04 -16.99 -40.24
N SER A 205 -8.23 -17.98 -40.61
CA SER A 205 -8.26 -19.32 -40.01
C SER A 205 -6.98 -19.55 -39.21
N TRP A 206 -7.10 -20.25 -38.09
CA TRP A 206 -5.98 -20.61 -37.24
C TRP A 206 -6.05 -22.10 -36.88
N LYS A 207 -4.88 -22.72 -36.74
CA LYS A 207 -4.77 -24.03 -36.08
C LYS A 207 -4.69 -23.82 -34.57
N LYS A 208 -5.34 -24.70 -33.79
CA LYS A 208 -5.18 -24.73 -32.33
C LYS A 208 -3.70 -24.83 -31.98
N TRP A 209 -3.20 -23.84 -31.24
CA TRP A 209 -1.85 -23.81 -30.73
C TRP A 209 -1.76 -24.80 -29.56
N TYR A 210 -1.24 -26.01 -29.79
CA TYR A 210 -0.93 -26.92 -28.70
C TYR A 210 0.35 -26.45 -28.02
N ARG A 211 0.20 -25.92 -26.81
CA ARG A 211 1.30 -25.71 -25.88
C ARG A 211 1.85 -27.09 -25.51
N LYS A 212 2.96 -27.49 -26.13
CA LYS A 212 3.81 -28.55 -25.58
C LYS A 212 4.41 -27.93 -24.32
N ASP A 213 3.88 -28.28 -23.16
CA ASP A 213 4.57 -27.95 -21.91
C ASP A 213 5.97 -28.55 -21.99
N ASP A 214 6.97 -27.73 -21.68
CA ASP A 214 8.35 -28.16 -21.50
C ASP A 214 8.36 -29.16 -20.32
N SER A 215 8.35 -30.45 -20.67
CA SER A 215 8.73 -31.52 -19.79
C SER A 215 10.25 -31.69 -19.85
N MET A 216 10.87 -31.54 -18.68
CA MET A 216 12.27 -31.76 -18.28
C MET A 216 13.26 -30.60 -18.46
#